data_AF-A0AAV5UR99-F1
#
_entry.id   AF-A0AAV5UR99-F1
#
_cell.length_a   1.000
_cell.length_b   1.000
_cell.length_c   1.000
_cell.angle_alpha   90.00
_cell.angle_beta   90.00
_cell.angle_gamma   90.00
#
_symmetry.space_group_name_H-M   'P 1'
#
loop_
_entity.id
_entity.type
_entity.pdbx_description
1 polymer ?
#
loop_
_entity_poly.entity_id
_entity_poly.type
_entity_poly.pdbx_seq_one_letter_code
_entity_poly.pdbx_strand_id
1 'polypeptide(L)'
;MRTSEVLTGIKSRLAFDPSVTRKIPAVVLAKAQAIARRASLHADSDEMELQEAIHVFAAEDDLENSNGARFYFHNDTRGRSIERAELHLYIDKPDTNPSERREVSINVYEASEGGVKGELLASHRVLTSTHRHAHHRVRVNAEALERIAQRDVTTLIVEAVCDDVNLVVLPGDEDAVEHPLSLALIMKETRRTRRAITFCKVDKPVQACCVFQHQIDFQELGWESVVAPSKINVMGCAGYCPGRDAKPDFNGEPSREALYQAAGVSPSCCHPTQYEDQQMVYITPSDNIVETVIKDLYVVKCGCS
;
A
#
# COMPACT_ATOMS: atom_id res chain seq x y z
N MET A 1 -13.77 21.14 -3.09
CA MET A 1 -12.91 20.39 -2.17
C MET A 1 -11.58 21.11 -2.09
N ARG A 2 -11.13 21.52 -0.91
CA ARG A 2 -9.86 22.24 -0.73
C ARG A 2 -8.71 21.24 -0.60
N THR A 3 -7.51 21.58 -1.04
CA THR A 3 -6.28 20.77 -0.86
C THR A 3 -6.14 20.24 0.57
N SER A 4 -6.46 21.04 1.57
CA SER A 4 -6.42 20.67 2.99
C SER A 4 -7.33 19.49 3.33
N GLU A 5 -8.49 19.36 2.69
CA GLU A 5 -9.46 18.27 2.95
C GLU A 5 -8.92 16.93 2.44
N VAL A 6 -8.30 16.92 1.25
CA VAL A 6 -7.69 15.71 0.69
C VAL A 6 -6.49 15.27 1.52
N LEU A 7 -5.60 16.20 1.89
CA LEU A 7 -4.45 15.88 2.75
C LEU A 7 -4.91 15.34 4.12
N THR A 8 -5.97 15.92 4.70
CA THR A 8 -6.56 15.40 5.95
C THR A 8 -7.16 14.00 5.76
N GLY A 9 -7.81 13.76 4.62
CA GLY A 9 -8.33 12.45 4.25
C GLY A 9 -7.24 11.39 4.13
N ILE A 10 -6.08 11.73 3.55
CA ILE A 10 -4.91 10.83 3.47
C ILE A 10 -4.36 10.57 4.88
N LYS A 11 -4.08 11.63 5.66
CA LYS A 11 -3.53 11.51 7.01
C LYS A 11 -4.37 10.60 7.92
N SER A 12 -5.70 10.71 7.87
CA SER A 12 -6.58 9.89 8.71
C SER A 12 -6.53 8.39 8.39
N ARG A 13 -6.06 8.00 7.20
CA ARG A 13 -6.02 6.61 6.74
C ARG A 13 -4.63 5.98 6.78
N LEU A 14 -3.57 6.80 6.83
CA LEU A 14 -2.19 6.31 6.96
C LEU A 14 -1.87 5.77 8.36
N ALA A 15 -2.77 5.93 9.35
CA ALA A 15 -2.56 5.53 10.75
C ALA A 15 -1.34 6.18 11.47
N PHE A 16 -0.63 7.11 10.82
CA PHE A 16 0.40 7.98 11.40
C PHE A 16 0.41 9.35 10.67
N ASP A 17 1.10 10.35 11.23
CA ASP A 17 1.31 11.63 10.54
C ASP A 17 2.57 11.57 9.64
N PRO A 18 2.41 11.56 8.30
CA PRO A 18 3.54 11.50 7.36
C PRO A 18 4.41 12.75 7.34
N SER A 19 3.97 13.86 7.97
CA SER A 19 4.72 15.13 8.01
C SER A 19 5.88 15.12 9.02
N VAL A 20 5.96 14.07 9.85
CA VAL A 20 7.05 13.92 10.81
C VAL A 20 8.25 13.30 10.11
N THR A 21 9.28 14.11 9.85
CA THR A 21 10.53 13.67 9.22
C THR A 21 11.32 12.76 10.16
N ARG A 22 11.79 11.64 9.64
CA ARG A 22 12.69 10.70 10.34
C ARG A 22 13.71 10.11 9.38
N LYS A 23 14.82 9.61 9.91
CA LYS A 23 15.78 8.84 9.10
C LYS A 23 15.16 7.48 8.77
N ILE A 24 15.04 7.19 7.48
CA ILE A 24 14.59 5.89 6.96
C ILE A 24 15.83 5.08 6.58
N PRO A 25 15.96 3.82 7.02
CA PRO A 25 17.06 2.95 6.60
C PRO A 25 17.13 2.84 5.06
N ALA A 26 18.34 2.97 4.51
CA ALA A 26 18.54 3.00 3.05
C ALA A 26 17.99 1.76 2.33
N VAL A 27 18.07 0.60 2.98
CA VAL A 27 17.56 -0.69 2.50
C VAL A 27 16.03 -0.68 2.37
N VAL A 28 15.35 -0.21 3.42
CA VAL A 28 13.88 -0.11 3.45
C VAL A 28 13.42 0.85 2.37
N LEU A 29 14.10 1.99 2.22
CA LEU A 29 13.80 2.97 1.17
C LEU A 29 14.02 2.39 -0.24
N ALA A 30 15.13 1.70 -0.49
CA ALA A 30 15.43 1.09 -1.78
C ALA A 30 14.38 0.03 -2.16
N LYS A 31 13.98 -0.81 -1.20
CA LYS A 31 12.94 -1.84 -1.41
C LYS A 31 11.56 -1.19 -1.63
N ALA A 32 11.23 -0.13 -0.90
CA ALA A 32 9.99 0.62 -1.11
C ALA A 32 9.94 1.25 -2.51
N GLN A 33 11.05 1.82 -2.99
CA GLN A 33 11.17 2.37 -4.33
C GLN A 33 11.02 1.29 -5.42
N ALA A 34 11.57 0.09 -5.19
CA ALA A 34 11.39 -1.04 -6.10
C ALA A 34 9.92 -1.49 -6.17
N ILE A 35 9.24 -1.59 -5.02
CA ILE A 35 7.80 -1.89 -4.93
C ILE A 35 6.99 -0.82 -5.67
N ALA A 36 7.26 0.46 -5.41
CA ALA A 36 6.61 1.60 -6.06
C ALA A 36 6.74 1.58 -7.60
N ARG A 37 7.92 1.25 -8.13
CA ARG A 37 8.13 1.11 -9.58
C ARG A 37 7.28 -0.01 -10.17
N ARG A 38 7.20 -1.15 -9.48
CA ARG A 38 6.35 -2.27 -9.89
C ARG A 38 4.87 -1.89 -9.89
N ALA A 39 4.39 -1.26 -8.82
CA ALA A 39 3.02 -0.77 -8.70
C ALA A 39 2.66 0.23 -9.83
N SER A 40 3.59 1.11 -10.18
CA SER A 40 3.39 2.10 -11.27
C SER A 40 3.33 1.45 -12.65
N LEU A 41 4.17 0.44 -12.94
CA LEU A 41 4.10 -0.34 -14.18
C LEU A 41 2.78 -1.11 -14.33
N HIS A 42 2.20 -1.53 -13.21
CA HIS A 42 0.91 -2.22 -13.17
C HIS A 42 -0.29 -1.27 -13.26
N ALA A 43 -0.11 0.02 -12.95
CA ALA A 43 -1.17 1.02 -13.06
C ALA A 43 -1.55 1.36 -14.51
N ASP A 44 -0.64 1.15 -15.48
CA ASP A 44 -0.89 1.43 -16.92
C ASP A 44 -1.58 0.28 -17.66
N SER A 45 -1.72 -0.90 -17.04
CA SER A 45 -2.50 -2.01 -17.62
C SER A 45 -3.97 -1.90 -17.20
N ASP A 46 -4.86 -1.71 -18.18
CA ASP A 46 -6.32 -1.57 -17.98
C ASP A 46 -7.00 -2.79 -17.29
N GLU A 47 -6.28 -3.89 -17.07
CA GLU A 47 -6.86 -5.19 -16.66
C GLU A 47 -6.32 -5.78 -15.35
N MET A 48 -5.46 -5.11 -14.57
CA MET A 48 -4.94 -5.71 -13.33
C MET A 48 -5.51 -5.08 -12.05
N GLU A 49 -6.04 -5.96 -11.19
CA GLU A 49 -6.57 -5.65 -9.87
C GLU A 49 -5.49 -4.97 -9.02
N LEU A 50 -5.79 -3.78 -8.49
CA LEU A 50 -4.99 -3.24 -7.38
C LEU A 50 -5.07 -4.30 -6.26
N GLN A 51 -3.94 -4.63 -5.66
CA GLN A 51 -3.89 -5.54 -4.51
C GLN A 51 -3.08 -4.86 -3.44
N GLU A 52 -3.71 -4.65 -2.30
CA GLU A 52 -3.04 -4.16 -1.11
C GLU A 52 -2.09 -5.23 -0.52
N ALA A 53 -0.86 -4.82 -0.22
CA ALA A 53 0.16 -5.66 0.38
C ALA A 53 0.91 -4.92 1.50
N ILE A 54 1.23 -5.64 2.57
CA ILE A 54 2.00 -5.11 3.70
C ILE A 54 3.29 -5.93 3.82
N HIS A 55 4.43 -5.25 3.79
CA HIS A 55 5.73 -5.86 3.98
C HIS A 55 6.24 -5.60 5.40
N VAL A 56 6.35 -6.67 6.19
CA VAL A 56 6.86 -6.65 7.57
C VAL A 56 8.27 -7.21 7.56
N PHE A 57 9.24 -6.41 7.99
CA PHE A 57 10.64 -6.83 8.06
C PHE A 57 10.93 -7.56 9.35
N ALA A 58 11.80 -8.56 9.27
CA ALA A 58 12.25 -9.28 10.43
C ALA A 58 13.31 -8.49 11.21
N ALA A 59 13.28 -8.59 12.52
CA ALA A 59 14.32 -8.14 13.43
C ALA A 59 15.01 -9.33 14.11
N GLU A 60 16.17 -9.06 14.70
CA GLU A 60 16.96 -10.04 15.45
C GLU A 60 16.15 -10.62 16.63
N ASP A 61 16.36 -11.90 16.89
CA ASP A 61 15.77 -12.59 18.04
C ASP A 61 16.65 -12.39 19.27
N ASP A 62 16.03 -12.32 20.46
CA ASP A 62 16.77 -12.04 21.71
C ASP A 62 17.60 -13.26 22.16
N LEU A 63 17.36 -14.42 21.54
CA LEU A 63 18.01 -15.69 21.85
C LEU A 63 19.25 -15.87 20.98
N GLU A 64 20.43 -15.88 21.60
CA GLU A 64 21.69 -16.13 20.90
C GLU A 64 21.68 -17.48 20.15
N ASN A 65 22.19 -17.49 18.92
CA ASN A 65 22.26 -18.65 18.03
C ASN A 65 20.89 -19.29 17.73
N SER A 66 19.80 -18.54 17.83
CA SER A 66 18.50 -19.03 17.38
C SER A 66 18.36 -18.89 15.86
N ASN A 67 17.63 -19.82 15.24
CA ASN A 67 17.13 -19.65 13.86
C ASN A 67 15.87 -18.76 13.83
N GLY A 68 15.65 -17.97 14.88
CA GLY A 68 14.46 -17.16 15.12
C GLY A 68 14.59 -15.79 14.50
N ALA A 69 13.47 -15.27 14.02
CA ALA A 69 13.38 -13.91 13.49
C ALA A 69 12.08 -13.27 13.97
N ARG A 70 12.17 -12.07 14.54
CA ARG A 70 11.03 -11.38 15.16
C ARG A 70 10.29 -10.52 14.13
N PHE A 71 8.97 -10.65 14.09
CA PHE A 71 8.10 -9.84 13.26
C PHE A 71 7.16 -9.02 14.15
N TYR A 72 7.12 -7.71 13.92
CA TYR A 72 6.28 -6.78 14.66
C TYR A 72 5.04 -6.42 13.83
N PHE A 73 3.88 -6.63 14.41
CA PHE A 73 2.59 -6.38 13.77
C PHE A 73 1.91 -5.18 14.44
N HIS A 74 1.50 -4.20 13.64
CA HIS A 74 0.88 -2.97 14.14
C HIS A 74 -0.55 -2.81 13.61
N ASN A 75 -1.12 -1.62 13.75
CA ASN A 75 -2.51 -1.33 13.35
C ASN A 75 -2.74 -1.46 11.84
N ASP A 76 -1.66 -1.37 11.06
CA ASP A 76 -1.63 -1.63 9.62
C ASP A 76 -1.97 -3.10 9.28
N THR A 77 -1.64 -4.06 10.15
CA THR A 77 -1.91 -5.51 9.94
C THR A 77 -3.07 -6.08 10.78
N ARG A 78 -3.31 -5.55 11.99
CA ARG A 78 -4.28 -6.12 12.95
C ARG A 78 -5.72 -6.11 12.46
N GLY A 79 -6.40 -7.24 12.60
CA GLY A 79 -7.84 -7.38 12.32
C GLY A 79 -8.20 -7.31 10.83
N ARG A 80 -7.20 -7.37 9.96
CA ARG A 80 -7.37 -7.35 8.51
C ARG A 80 -7.30 -8.76 7.95
N SER A 81 -8.10 -9.05 6.92
CA SER A 81 -8.06 -10.37 6.28
C SER A 81 -6.94 -10.45 5.25
N ILE A 82 -6.12 -11.48 5.37
CA ILE A 82 -4.98 -11.81 4.52
C ILE A 82 -5.45 -12.87 3.52
N GLU A 83 -5.44 -12.53 2.24
CA GLU A 83 -5.75 -13.46 1.16
C GLU A 83 -4.60 -14.44 0.92
N ARG A 84 -3.36 -13.93 0.97
CA ARG A 84 -2.15 -14.71 0.75
C ARG A 84 -0.98 -14.12 1.52
N ALA A 85 -0.09 -14.96 2.03
CA ALA A 85 1.14 -14.51 2.67
C ALA A 85 2.37 -15.20 2.08
N GLU A 86 3.45 -14.44 1.91
CA GLU A 86 4.72 -14.92 1.36
C GLU A 86 5.89 -14.47 2.24
N LEU A 87 6.71 -15.42 2.69
CA LEU A 87 7.99 -15.13 3.32
C LEU A 87 9.04 -14.97 2.23
N HIS A 88 9.67 -13.80 2.21
CA HIS A 88 10.81 -13.50 1.36
C HIS A 88 12.09 -13.72 2.16
N LEU A 89 12.90 -14.67 1.74
CA LEU A 89 14.16 -15.02 2.39
C LEU A 89 15.29 -15.13 1.36
N TYR A 90 16.51 -15.01 1.85
CA TYR A 90 17.72 -15.20 1.08
C TYR A 90 18.52 -16.34 1.69
N ILE A 91 19.09 -17.18 0.84
CA ILE A 91 20.01 -18.23 1.27
C ILE A 91 21.40 -17.95 0.73
N ASP A 92 22.40 -18.14 1.58
CA ASP A 92 23.79 -18.03 1.16
C ASP A 92 24.69 -19.04 1.90
N LYS A 93 25.54 -19.69 1.12
CA LYS A 93 26.56 -20.67 1.53
C LYS A 93 27.83 -20.25 0.81
N PRO A 94 28.64 -19.37 1.42
CA PRO A 94 29.75 -18.68 0.75
C PRO A 94 30.78 -19.63 0.13
N ASP A 95 30.92 -20.86 0.64
CA ASP A 95 31.91 -21.85 0.19
C ASP A 95 31.44 -22.79 -0.95
N THR A 96 30.32 -22.51 -1.63
CA THR A 96 29.79 -23.37 -2.71
C THR A 96 29.95 -22.78 -4.12
N ASN A 97 30.03 -23.66 -5.13
CA ASN A 97 30.23 -23.26 -6.52
C ASN A 97 29.01 -22.47 -7.06
N PRO A 98 29.24 -21.32 -7.73
CA PRO A 98 28.19 -20.51 -8.33
C PRO A 98 27.27 -21.17 -9.38
N SER A 99 27.61 -22.35 -9.85
CA SER A 99 26.83 -23.08 -10.85
C SER A 99 26.09 -24.28 -10.28
N GLU A 100 26.39 -24.64 -9.03
CA GLU A 100 25.83 -25.79 -8.37
C GLU A 100 24.45 -25.48 -7.81
N ARG A 101 23.48 -26.34 -8.09
CA ARG A 101 22.14 -26.28 -7.49
C ARG A 101 21.98 -27.44 -6.54
N ARG A 102 21.48 -27.16 -5.34
CA ARG A 102 21.22 -28.18 -4.31
C ARG A 102 19.75 -28.18 -3.93
N GLU A 103 19.28 -29.34 -3.50
CA GLU A 103 17.96 -29.45 -2.88
C GLU A 103 18.05 -28.85 -1.47
N VAL A 104 17.23 -27.84 -1.23
CA VAL A 104 17.15 -27.12 0.05
C VAL A 104 15.74 -27.30 0.59
N SER A 105 15.65 -27.78 1.84
CA SER A 105 14.38 -27.91 2.55
C SER A 105 14.13 -26.65 3.36
N ILE A 106 13.13 -25.88 2.96
CA ILE A 106 12.74 -24.64 3.63
C ILE A 106 11.54 -24.90 4.52
N ASN A 107 11.69 -24.69 5.83
CA ASN A 107 10.63 -24.84 6.81
C ASN A 107 10.48 -23.55 7.62
N VAL A 108 9.23 -23.20 7.92
CA VAL A 108 8.88 -22.02 8.72
C VAL A 108 7.99 -22.47 9.85
N TYR A 109 8.37 -22.16 11.08
CA TYR A 109 7.61 -22.48 12.28
C TYR A 109 7.24 -21.22 13.06
N GLU A 110 6.07 -21.21 13.69
CA GLU A 110 5.81 -20.29 14.79
C GLU A 110 6.62 -20.76 16.01
N ALA A 111 7.41 -19.87 16.63
CA ALA A 111 8.13 -20.22 17.84
C ALA A 111 7.15 -20.33 19.02
N SER A 112 7.28 -21.39 19.81
CA SER A 112 6.61 -21.54 21.11
C SER A 112 7.38 -20.80 22.21
N GLU A 113 6.80 -20.73 23.42
CA GLU A 113 7.50 -20.19 24.59
C GLU A 113 8.87 -20.86 24.76
N GLY A 114 9.93 -20.05 24.88
CA GLY A 114 11.32 -20.53 25.00
C GLY A 114 12.05 -20.79 23.68
N GLY A 115 11.53 -20.35 22.52
CA GLY A 115 12.25 -20.41 21.24
C GLY A 115 12.24 -21.80 20.58
N VAL A 116 11.32 -22.67 20.98
CA VAL A 116 11.18 -24.03 20.43
C VAL A 116 10.28 -24.02 19.19
N LYS A 117 10.53 -24.91 18.23
CA LYS A 117 9.67 -25.11 17.04
C LYS A 117 8.26 -25.50 17.46
N GLY A 118 7.29 -24.63 17.20
CA GLY A 118 5.87 -24.86 17.41
C GLY A 118 5.16 -25.29 16.13
N GLU A 119 4.08 -24.59 15.79
CA GLU A 119 3.26 -24.87 14.60
C GLU A 119 4.06 -24.70 13.31
N LEU A 120 4.00 -25.68 12.42
CA LEU A 120 4.60 -25.59 11.07
C LEU A 120 3.70 -24.73 10.18
N LEU A 121 4.20 -23.57 9.75
CA LEU A 121 3.47 -22.62 8.92
C LEU A 121 3.72 -22.80 7.42
N ALA A 122 4.88 -23.34 7.05
CA ALA A 122 5.24 -23.66 5.67
C ALA A 122 6.33 -24.73 5.59
N SER A 123 6.26 -25.60 4.58
CA SER A 123 7.34 -26.52 4.21
C SER A 123 7.46 -26.59 2.69
N HIS A 124 8.63 -26.28 2.15
CA HIS A 124 8.93 -26.27 0.72
C HIS A 124 10.25 -26.98 0.47
N ARG A 125 10.38 -27.63 -0.70
CA ARG A 125 11.67 -28.10 -1.21
C ARG A 125 11.95 -27.43 -2.53
N VAL A 126 13.15 -26.88 -2.65
CA VAL A 126 13.56 -26.13 -3.84
C VAL A 126 14.93 -26.61 -4.32
N LEU A 127 15.08 -26.75 -5.62
CA LEU A 127 16.39 -26.96 -6.25
C LEU A 127 16.94 -25.60 -6.65
N THR A 128 17.94 -25.11 -5.93
CA THR A 128 18.38 -23.72 -6.03
C THR A 128 19.88 -23.55 -5.88
N SER A 129 20.37 -22.41 -6.35
CA SER A 129 21.69 -21.91 -5.97
C SER A 129 21.73 -21.73 -4.46
N THR A 130 22.80 -22.22 -3.82
CA THR A 130 23.07 -21.93 -2.41
C THR A 130 24.05 -20.78 -2.23
N HIS A 131 24.38 -20.00 -3.26
CA HIS A 131 25.36 -18.91 -3.20
C HIS A 131 24.77 -17.61 -3.77
N ARG A 132 25.44 -16.47 -3.53
CA ARG A 132 25.04 -15.13 -4.01
C ARG A 132 23.63 -14.75 -3.57
N HIS A 133 23.29 -15.06 -2.32
CA HIS A 133 22.05 -14.62 -1.69
C HIS A 133 20.83 -14.97 -2.56
N ALA A 134 20.64 -16.25 -2.84
CA ALA A 134 19.54 -16.68 -3.71
C ALA A 134 18.19 -16.35 -3.06
N HIS A 135 17.37 -15.55 -3.75
CA HIS A 135 16.07 -15.10 -3.22
C HIS A 135 14.98 -16.16 -3.41
N HIS A 136 14.23 -16.41 -2.35
CA HIS A 136 13.08 -17.31 -2.34
C HIS A 136 11.83 -16.63 -1.79
N ARG A 137 10.68 -17.00 -2.37
CA ARG A 137 9.35 -16.64 -1.91
C ARG A 137 8.63 -17.91 -1.48
N VAL A 138 8.38 -18.03 -0.19
CA VAL A 138 7.76 -19.22 0.42
C VAL A 138 6.35 -18.86 0.84
N ARG A 139 5.35 -19.58 0.34
CA ARG A 139 3.96 -19.36 0.77
C ARG A 139 3.80 -19.86 2.20
N VAL A 140 3.27 -18.99 3.05
CA VAL A 140 2.99 -19.26 4.46
C VAL A 140 1.49 -19.32 4.67
N ASN A 141 1.03 -20.15 5.61
CA ASN A 141 -0.39 -20.25 5.94
C ASN A 141 -0.97 -18.86 6.33
N ALA A 142 -1.87 -18.35 5.50
CA ALA A 142 -2.47 -17.03 5.67
C ALA A 142 -3.37 -16.95 6.91
N GLU A 143 -4.18 -17.98 7.19
CA GLU A 143 -5.07 -18.02 8.36
C GLU A 143 -4.27 -18.04 9.67
N ALA A 144 -3.14 -18.75 9.68
CA ALA A 144 -2.23 -18.74 10.82
C ALA A 144 -1.60 -17.34 11.02
N LEU A 145 -1.21 -16.67 9.94
CA LEU A 145 -0.67 -15.32 10.00
C LEU A 145 -1.72 -14.26 10.37
N GLU A 146 -3.00 -14.42 9.99
CA GLU A 146 -4.08 -13.56 10.47
C GLU A 146 -4.22 -13.64 12.00
N ARG A 147 -4.11 -14.86 12.57
CA ARG A 147 -4.12 -15.08 14.02
C ARG A 147 -2.88 -14.48 14.69
N ILE A 148 -1.69 -14.72 14.12
CA ILE A 148 -0.41 -14.21 14.65
C ILE A 148 -0.38 -12.68 14.63
N ALA A 149 -0.88 -12.05 13.56
CA ALA A 149 -0.89 -10.60 13.40
C ALA A 149 -1.82 -9.86 14.37
N GLN A 150 -2.64 -10.58 15.15
CA GLN A 150 -3.39 -10.00 16.27
C GLN A 150 -2.49 -9.67 17.48
N ARG A 151 -1.32 -10.31 17.57
CA ARG A 151 -0.32 -10.07 18.61
C ARG A 151 0.59 -8.90 18.21
N ASP A 152 1.28 -8.30 19.17
CA ASP A 152 2.22 -7.21 18.89
C ASP A 152 3.49 -7.69 18.18
N VAL A 153 3.96 -8.87 18.55
CA VAL A 153 5.20 -9.46 18.06
C VAL A 153 5.08 -10.97 18.03
N THR A 154 5.76 -11.61 17.09
CA THR A 154 5.94 -13.07 17.06
C THR A 154 7.30 -13.41 16.47
N THR A 155 7.91 -14.47 16.99
CA THR A 155 9.14 -15.04 16.45
C THR A 155 8.79 -16.18 15.51
N LEU A 156 9.31 -16.15 14.29
CA LEU A 156 9.26 -17.28 13.37
C LEU A 156 10.64 -17.94 13.30
N ILE A 157 10.68 -19.26 13.40
CA ILE A 157 11.90 -20.03 13.17
C ILE A 157 11.96 -20.36 11.68
N VAL A 158 12.98 -19.86 11.00
CA VAL A 158 13.15 -19.98 9.55
C VAL A 158 14.39 -20.81 9.26
N GLU A 159 14.19 -21.94 8.60
CA GLU A 159 15.26 -22.87 8.27
C GLU A 159 15.27 -23.17 6.79
N ALA A 160 16.42 -23.03 6.14
CA ALA A 160 16.68 -23.49 4.80
C ALA A 160 17.86 -24.47 4.86
N VAL A 161 17.54 -25.74 5.13
CA VAL A 161 18.53 -26.76 5.47
C VAL A 161 19.07 -27.43 4.21
N CYS A 162 20.39 -27.48 4.11
CA CYS A 162 21.13 -28.25 3.11
C CYS A 162 22.37 -28.86 3.79
N ASP A 163 22.56 -30.18 3.69
CA ASP A 163 23.64 -30.91 4.37
C ASP A 163 23.72 -30.59 5.88
N ASP A 164 22.57 -30.54 6.57
CA ASP A 164 22.42 -30.22 8.00
C ASP A 164 22.87 -28.79 8.40
N VAL A 165 23.11 -27.91 7.43
CA VAL A 165 23.43 -26.49 7.66
C VAL A 165 22.23 -25.62 7.31
N ASN A 166 21.86 -24.70 8.20
CA ASN A 166 20.89 -23.65 7.89
C ASN A 166 21.56 -22.56 7.05
N LEU A 167 21.04 -22.30 5.85
CA LEU A 167 21.64 -21.36 4.90
C LEU A 167 20.95 -20.00 4.87
N VAL A 168 19.93 -19.78 5.71
CA VAL A 168 19.16 -18.53 5.74
C VAL A 168 20.04 -17.39 6.22
N VAL A 169 20.00 -16.27 5.51
CA VAL A 169 20.50 -14.98 6.02
C VAL A 169 19.49 -14.48 7.06
N LEU A 170 19.83 -14.59 8.33
CA LEU A 170 19.01 -14.20 9.47
C LEU A 170 19.29 -12.75 9.88
N PRO A 171 18.32 -12.06 10.50
CA PRO A 171 18.59 -10.76 11.09
C PRO A 171 19.73 -10.86 12.12
N GLY A 172 20.72 -9.99 12.02
CA GLY A 172 21.96 -10.05 12.82
C GLY A 172 23.19 -10.45 12.01
N ASP A 173 23.00 -11.17 10.89
CA ASP A 173 24.09 -11.49 9.96
C ASP A 173 24.59 -10.24 9.23
N GLU A 174 25.87 -10.22 8.84
CA GLU A 174 26.48 -9.09 8.11
C GLU A 174 25.70 -8.75 6.82
N ASP A 175 25.24 -9.78 6.11
CA ASP A 175 24.52 -9.65 4.84
C ASP A 175 23.03 -9.31 5.00
N ALA A 176 22.47 -9.39 6.21
CA ALA A 176 21.05 -9.19 6.46
C ALA A 176 20.57 -7.77 6.13
N VAL A 177 21.50 -6.82 6.14
CA VAL A 177 21.25 -5.42 5.75
C VAL A 177 20.82 -5.37 4.29
N GLU A 178 21.55 -5.99 3.37
CA GLU A 178 21.20 -5.96 1.93
C GLU A 178 20.15 -7.02 1.57
N HIS A 179 20.06 -8.09 2.36
CA HIS A 179 19.23 -9.26 2.09
C HIS A 179 18.24 -9.55 3.22
N PRO A 180 17.34 -8.60 3.56
CA PRO A 180 16.51 -8.73 4.74
C PRO A 180 15.39 -9.74 4.54
N LEU A 181 15.21 -10.57 5.57
CA LEU A 181 14.06 -11.44 5.73
C LEU A 181 12.79 -10.59 5.95
N SER A 182 11.71 -10.89 5.22
CA SER A 182 10.45 -10.13 5.34
C SER A 182 9.22 -10.95 4.99
N LEU A 183 8.09 -10.69 5.64
CA LEU A 183 6.77 -11.19 5.27
C LEU A 183 6.07 -10.20 4.33
N ALA A 184 5.50 -10.68 3.24
CA ALA A 184 4.58 -9.95 2.38
C ALA A 184 3.16 -10.50 2.61
N LEU A 185 2.30 -9.69 3.22
CA LEU A 185 0.91 -10.02 3.52
C LEU A 185 0.01 -9.35 2.49
N ILE A 186 -0.63 -10.14 1.63
CA ILE A 186 -1.54 -9.66 0.58
C ILE A 186 -2.94 -9.69 1.16
N MET A 187 -3.58 -8.53 1.19
CA MET A 187 -4.83 -8.30 1.88
C MET A 187 -6.01 -8.62 0.96
N LYS A 188 -7.07 -9.16 1.54
CA LYS A 188 -8.29 -9.49 0.81
C LYS A 188 -9.05 -8.22 0.42
N GLU A 189 -9.18 -7.96 -0.87
CA GLU A 189 -9.78 -6.71 -1.36
C GLU A 189 -11.31 -6.72 -1.55
N THR A 190 -11.87 -5.51 -1.60
CA THR A 190 -13.22 -5.22 -2.10
C THR A 190 -13.12 -4.40 -3.40
N ARG A 191 -13.33 -5.10 -4.52
CA ARG A 191 -13.11 -4.74 -5.93
C ARG A 191 -13.70 -3.39 -6.38
N ARG A 192 -12.95 -2.59 -7.16
CA ARG A 192 -13.48 -1.63 -8.16
C ARG A 192 -12.50 -1.36 -9.32
N THR A 193 -13.06 -1.10 -10.49
CA THR A 193 -12.35 -0.74 -11.73
C THR A 193 -12.16 0.77 -11.88
N ARG A 194 -11.01 1.17 -12.42
CA ARG A 194 -10.71 2.55 -12.78
C ARG A 194 -11.60 3.04 -13.92
N ARG A 195 -11.90 4.35 -13.96
CA ARG A 195 -12.73 4.95 -15.01
C ARG A 195 -12.13 6.26 -15.50
N ALA A 196 -12.23 6.51 -16.81
CA ALA A 196 -11.74 7.74 -17.42
C ALA A 196 -12.44 9.00 -16.85
N ILE A 197 -11.63 10.02 -16.56
CA ILE A 197 -12.03 11.27 -15.92
C ILE A 197 -12.23 12.38 -16.97
N THR A 198 -13.22 13.25 -16.77
CA THR A 198 -13.45 14.44 -17.61
C THR A 198 -13.11 15.73 -16.85
N PHE A 199 -12.08 16.46 -17.28
CA PHE A 199 -11.57 17.67 -16.61
C PHE A 199 -12.15 18.98 -17.15
N CYS A 200 -12.12 20.03 -16.32
CA CYS A 200 -12.37 21.43 -16.71
C CYS A 200 -11.37 21.93 -17.77
N LYS A 201 -11.78 22.89 -18.61
CA LYS A 201 -10.92 23.48 -19.65
C LYS A 201 -10.29 24.77 -19.15
N VAL A 202 -8.97 24.87 -19.07
CA VAL A 202 -8.26 25.99 -18.39
C VAL A 202 -8.59 27.39 -18.97
N ASP A 203 -8.97 27.48 -20.25
CA ASP A 203 -9.07 28.75 -20.98
C ASP A 203 -10.42 29.49 -20.86
N LYS A 204 -11.31 29.09 -19.95
CA LYS A 204 -12.65 29.68 -19.82
C LYS A 204 -12.91 30.27 -18.43
N PRO A 205 -13.14 31.60 -18.30
CA PRO A 205 -13.39 32.24 -17.00
C PRO A 205 -14.73 31.83 -16.36
N VAL A 206 -15.69 31.34 -17.17
CA VAL A 206 -16.98 30.79 -16.71
C VAL A 206 -17.18 29.43 -17.38
N GLN A 207 -17.34 28.39 -16.56
CA GLN A 207 -17.47 26.99 -17.03
C GLN A 207 -18.66 26.33 -16.36
N ALA A 208 -19.32 25.43 -17.09
CA ALA A 208 -20.28 24.50 -16.49
C ALA A 208 -19.57 23.56 -15.50
N CYS A 209 -20.31 23.02 -14.54
CA CYS A 209 -19.81 22.08 -13.52
C CYS A 209 -18.89 21.00 -14.11
N CYS A 210 -17.65 20.92 -13.60
CA CYS A 210 -16.60 20.05 -14.11
C CYS A 210 -15.61 19.67 -12.98
N VAL A 211 -14.74 18.69 -13.28
CA VAL A 211 -13.67 18.27 -12.37
C VAL A 211 -12.46 19.17 -12.59
N PHE A 212 -12.06 19.95 -11.59
CA PHE A 212 -10.77 20.62 -11.59
C PHE A 212 -9.72 19.72 -10.94
N GLN A 213 -8.46 19.86 -11.35
CA GLN A 213 -7.33 19.17 -10.74
C GLN A 213 -6.25 20.16 -10.35
N HIS A 214 -5.57 19.86 -9.26
CA HIS A 214 -4.39 20.59 -8.80
C HIS A 214 -3.35 19.58 -8.34
N GLN A 215 -2.15 19.68 -8.90
CA GLN A 215 -1.07 18.77 -8.56
C GLN A 215 -0.40 19.20 -7.25
N ILE A 216 -0.15 18.23 -6.38
CA ILE A 216 0.58 18.38 -5.13
C ILE A 216 1.77 17.46 -5.17
N ASP A 217 2.92 17.96 -4.72
CA ASP A 217 4.11 17.17 -4.48
C ASP A 217 4.23 16.85 -2.98
N PHE A 218 4.29 15.58 -2.61
CA PHE A 218 4.43 15.18 -1.21
C PHE A 218 5.80 15.55 -0.64
N GLN A 219 6.83 15.64 -1.48
CA GLN A 219 8.17 16.06 -1.05
C GLN A 219 8.16 17.54 -0.64
N GLU A 220 7.41 18.40 -1.33
CA GLU A 220 7.24 19.81 -0.96
C GLU A 220 6.49 19.98 0.36
N LEU A 221 5.68 18.98 0.74
CA LEU A 221 4.97 18.93 2.02
C LEU A 221 5.78 18.28 3.16
N GLY A 222 7.01 17.83 2.89
CA GLY A 222 7.85 17.11 3.85
C GLY A 222 7.38 15.69 4.16
N TRP A 223 6.57 15.08 3.30
CA TRP A 223 6.06 13.71 3.47
C TRP A 223 7.03 12.68 2.88
N GLU A 224 8.24 12.64 3.41
CA GLU A 224 9.33 11.77 2.92
C GLU A 224 9.03 10.27 3.04
N SER A 225 8.12 9.90 3.95
CA SER A 225 7.65 8.52 4.16
C SER A 225 6.73 8.01 3.05
N VAL A 226 6.16 8.89 2.23
CA VAL A 226 5.33 8.52 1.07
C VAL A 226 6.23 8.34 -0.15
N VAL A 227 6.46 7.08 -0.52
CA VAL A 227 7.39 6.69 -1.58
C VAL A 227 6.73 6.74 -2.95
N ALA A 228 5.45 6.37 -3.04
CA ALA A 228 4.67 6.54 -4.26
C ALA A 228 3.17 6.77 -4.02
N PRO A 229 2.51 7.50 -4.94
CA PRO A 229 3.12 8.35 -5.95
C PRO A 229 3.83 9.55 -5.30
N SER A 230 4.86 10.12 -5.93
CA SER A 230 5.55 11.32 -5.39
C SER A 230 4.69 12.57 -5.51
N LYS A 231 3.83 12.61 -6.53
CA LYS A 231 2.89 13.70 -6.79
C LYS A 231 1.49 13.14 -7.02
N ILE A 232 0.47 13.81 -6.51
CA ILE A 232 -0.94 13.46 -6.75
C ILE A 232 -1.69 14.63 -7.36
N ASN A 233 -2.67 14.33 -8.21
CA ASN A 233 -3.63 15.32 -8.67
C ASN A 233 -4.82 15.32 -7.71
N VAL A 234 -4.88 16.34 -6.85
CA VAL A 234 -6.06 16.59 -6.04
C VAL A 234 -7.17 17.11 -6.93
N MET A 235 -8.26 16.33 -7.00
CA MET A 235 -9.40 16.66 -7.83
C MET A 235 -10.60 17.10 -6.99
N GLY A 236 -11.33 18.07 -7.51
CA GLY A 236 -12.57 18.54 -6.91
C GLY A 236 -13.55 19.08 -7.94
N CYS A 237 -14.73 19.44 -7.46
CA CYS A 237 -15.77 20.04 -8.30
C CYS A 237 -15.71 21.56 -8.25
N ALA A 238 -15.78 22.17 -9.44
CA ALA A 238 -15.90 23.61 -9.62
C ALA A 238 -16.77 23.92 -10.85
N GLY A 239 -17.17 25.17 -10.96
CA GLY A 239 -18.01 25.67 -12.04
C GLY A 239 -19.44 25.93 -11.62
N TYR A 240 -20.18 26.50 -12.56
CA TYR A 240 -21.58 26.88 -12.37
C TYR A 240 -22.51 25.79 -12.86
N CYS A 241 -23.62 25.60 -12.16
CA CYS A 241 -24.69 24.72 -12.60
C CYS A 241 -25.79 25.55 -13.22
N PRO A 242 -25.97 25.49 -14.55
CA PRO A 242 -27.12 26.14 -15.16
C PRO A 242 -28.39 25.55 -14.54
N GLY A 243 -29.27 26.44 -14.07
CA GLY A 243 -30.63 26.03 -13.76
C GLY A 243 -31.21 25.39 -15.03
N ARG A 244 -32.02 24.33 -14.88
CA ARG A 244 -32.79 23.83 -16.03
C ARG A 244 -33.53 25.02 -16.61
N ASP A 245 -33.52 25.17 -17.92
CA ASP A 245 -34.39 26.11 -18.61
C ASP A 245 -35.82 25.77 -18.20
N ALA A 246 -36.33 26.44 -17.18
CA ALA A 246 -37.74 26.45 -16.89
C ALA A 246 -38.34 27.13 -18.12
N LYS A 247 -38.93 26.34 -19.02
CA LYS A 247 -39.76 26.91 -20.08
C LYS A 247 -40.70 27.90 -19.38
N PRO A 248 -40.76 29.17 -19.82
CA PRO A 248 -41.64 30.12 -19.20
C PRO A 248 -43.07 29.60 -19.40
N ASP A 249 -43.67 29.05 -18.35
CA ASP A 249 -45.11 28.88 -18.28
C ASP A 249 -45.67 30.28 -18.10
N PHE A 250 -46.15 30.87 -19.19
CA PHE A 250 -46.72 32.21 -19.24
C PHE A 250 -47.98 32.40 -18.37
N ASN A 251 -48.43 31.36 -17.65
CA ASN A 251 -49.72 31.31 -16.96
C ASN A 251 -49.63 30.92 -15.47
N GLY A 252 -48.46 30.93 -14.82
CA GLY A 252 -48.29 30.52 -13.42
C GLY A 252 -47.41 31.46 -12.58
N GLU A 253 -47.53 31.39 -11.25
CA GLU A 253 -46.62 32.06 -10.31
C GLU A 253 -45.15 31.75 -10.65
N PRO A 254 -44.23 32.71 -10.49
CA PRO A 254 -42.82 32.48 -10.79
C PRO A 254 -42.30 31.29 -9.99
N SER A 255 -41.74 30.30 -10.67
CA SER A 255 -41.16 29.13 -10.00
C SER A 255 -40.00 29.57 -9.11
N ARG A 256 -39.71 28.79 -8.05
CA ARG A 256 -38.59 29.09 -7.14
C ARG A 256 -37.29 29.23 -7.93
N GLU A 257 -37.10 28.43 -8.97
CA GLU A 257 -35.94 28.45 -9.86
C GLU A 257 -35.82 29.78 -10.63
N ALA A 258 -36.94 30.32 -11.12
CA ALA A 258 -36.98 31.62 -11.80
C ALA A 258 -36.64 32.78 -10.84
N LEU A 259 -37.11 32.71 -9.58
CA LEU A 259 -36.76 33.65 -8.52
C LEU A 259 -35.27 33.60 -8.15
N TYR A 260 -34.68 32.41 -8.03
CA TYR A 260 -33.25 32.25 -7.77
C TYR A 260 -32.39 32.78 -8.91
N GLN A 261 -32.76 32.48 -10.17
CA GLN A 261 -32.08 33.00 -11.35
C GLN A 261 -32.15 34.53 -11.43
N ALA A 262 -33.32 35.14 -11.16
CA ALA A 262 -33.48 36.60 -11.13
C ALA A 262 -32.63 37.27 -10.01
N ALA A 263 -32.38 36.55 -8.91
CA ALA A 263 -31.49 36.97 -7.83
C ALA A 263 -30.00 36.70 -8.13
N GLY A 264 -29.65 36.14 -9.29
CA GLY A 264 -28.27 35.77 -9.64
C GLY A 264 -27.71 34.56 -8.87
N VAL A 265 -28.58 33.74 -8.27
CA VAL A 265 -28.22 32.55 -7.50
C VAL A 265 -28.59 31.30 -8.31
N SER A 266 -27.66 30.36 -8.54
CA SER A 266 -28.09 29.07 -9.11
C SER A 266 -28.89 28.28 -8.08
N PRO A 267 -30.03 27.69 -8.47
CA PRO A 267 -30.77 26.80 -7.57
C PRO A 267 -30.05 25.45 -7.35
N SER A 268 -29.03 25.13 -8.14
CA SER A 268 -28.26 23.89 -8.09
C SER A 268 -26.77 24.13 -7.80
N CYS A 269 -26.15 23.19 -7.10
CA CYS A 269 -24.75 23.21 -6.69
C CYS A 269 -23.93 22.15 -7.44
N CYS A 270 -22.70 22.51 -7.81
CA CYS A 270 -21.74 21.58 -8.39
C CYS A 270 -21.09 20.73 -7.28
N HIS A 271 -21.35 19.43 -7.27
CA HIS A 271 -20.90 18.53 -6.22
C HIS A 271 -20.31 17.22 -6.78
N PRO A 272 -19.47 16.51 -6.01
CA PRO A 272 -18.95 15.21 -6.40
C PRO A 272 -20.05 14.17 -6.52
N THR A 273 -20.07 13.43 -7.62
CA THR A 273 -21.00 12.32 -7.86
C THR A 273 -20.30 10.97 -7.92
N GLN A 274 -18.98 10.98 -8.10
CA GLN A 274 -18.17 9.76 -8.13
C GLN A 274 -16.75 10.08 -7.68
N TYR A 275 -16.17 9.12 -6.95
CA TYR A 275 -14.80 9.13 -6.48
C TYR A 275 -14.02 7.94 -7.06
N GLU A 276 -12.70 8.02 -7.01
CA GLU A 276 -11.79 6.94 -7.38
C GLU A 276 -10.69 6.78 -6.33
N ASP A 277 -10.12 5.58 -6.34
CA ASP A 277 -9.17 5.11 -5.35
C ASP A 277 -7.74 5.45 -5.79
N GLN A 278 -6.85 5.62 -4.81
CA GLN A 278 -5.44 5.88 -5.04
C GLN A 278 -4.59 4.80 -4.40
N GLN A 279 -3.80 4.09 -5.19
CA GLN A 279 -2.76 3.23 -4.64
C GLN A 279 -1.61 4.09 -4.10
N MET A 280 -1.14 3.77 -2.90
CA MET A 280 -0.03 4.46 -2.25
C MET A 280 0.95 3.45 -1.67
N VAL A 281 2.24 3.75 -1.79
CA VAL A 281 3.32 3.03 -1.13
C VAL A 281 3.97 3.98 -0.14
N TYR A 282 3.98 3.62 1.14
CA TYR A 282 4.59 4.42 2.19
C TYR A 282 5.31 3.56 3.22
N ILE A 283 6.19 4.19 3.98
CA ILE A 283 6.99 3.56 5.03
C ILE A 283 6.45 4.02 6.38
N THR A 284 6.00 3.09 7.23
CA THR A 284 5.46 3.41 8.56
C THR A 284 6.57 3.86 9.51
N PRO A 285 6.24 4.43 10.69
CA PRO A 285 7.25 4.72 11.72
C PRO A 285 8.06 3.51 12.16
N SER A 286 7.50 2.30 12.02
CA SER A 286 8.13 1.02 12.36
C SER A 286 8.92 0.39 11.19
N ASP A 287 9.24 1.15 10.14
CA ASP A 287 9.97 0.66 8.95
C ASP A 287 9.25 -0.40 8.11
N ASN A 288 7.95 -0.65 8.34
CA ASN A 288 7.13 -1.47 7.44
C ASN A 288 6.86 -0.71 6.14
N ILE A 289 6.85 -1.42 5.01
CA ILE A 289 6.43 -0.84 3.73
C ILE A 289 5.00 -1.30 3.46
N VAL A 290 4.10 -0.33 3.34
CA VAL A 290 2.68 -0.57 3.10
C VAL A 290 2.33 -0.12 1.68
N GLU A 291 1.90 -1.06 0.84
CA GLU A 291 1.29 -0.83 -0.46
C GLU A 291 -0.22 -0.89 -0.27
N THR A 292 -0.89 0.24 -0.04
CA THR A 292 -2.33 0.32 0.24
C THR A 292 -3.12 0.97 -0.88
N VAL A 293 -4.45 0.83 -0.83
CA VAL A 293 -5.39 1.54 -1.69
C VAL A 293 -6.25 2.48 -0.83
N ILE A 294 -6.01 3.78 -0.96
CA ILE A 294 -6.84 4.79 -0.31
C ILE A 294 -8.12 5.00 -1.12
N LYS A 295 -9.23 4.50 -0.57
CA LYS A 295 -10.54 4.56 -1.22
C LYS A 295 -11.16 5.94 -1.32
N ASP A 296 -11.87 6.21 -2.40
CA ASP A 296 -12.64 7.44 -2.63
C ASP A 296 -11.81 8.71 -2.35
N LEU A 297 -10.53 8.70 -2.74
CA LEU A 297 -9.60 9.77 -2.40
C LEU A 297 -9.86 11.04 -3.21
N TYR A 298 -10.10 10.89 -4.51
CA TYR A 298 -10.26 12.01 -5.41
C TYR A 298 -11.53 11.93 -6.24
N VAL A 299 -12.08 13.09 -6.56
CA VAL A 299 -13.32 13.21 -7.32
C VAL A 299 -13.05 12.98 -8.80
N VAL A 300 -13.77 12.03 -9.41
CA VAL A 300 -13.63 11.72 -10.84
C VAL A 300 -14.82 12.18 -11.67
N LYS A 301 -15.94 12.51 -11.01
CA LYS A 301 -17.12 13.02 -11.68
C LYS A 301 -17.85 14.04 -10.82
N CYS A 302 -18.19 15.16 -11.43
CA CYS A 302 -19.01 16.21 -10.83
C CYS A 302 -20.39 16.25 -11.48
N GLY A 303 -21.39 16.68 -10.72
CA GLY A 303 -22.77 16.84 -11.18
C GLY A 303 -23.45 18.03 -10.53
N CYS A 304 -24.59 18.41 -11.09
CA CYS A 304 -25.44 19.48 -10.59
C CYS A 304 -26.67 18.91 -9.91
N SER A 305 -26.89 19.28 -8.64
CA SER A 305 -28.13 19.00 -7.89
C SER A 305 -28.50 20.18 -7.01
#